data_AF-A0A3N2CS77-F1
#
_entry.id   AF-A0A3N2CS77-F1
#
_cell.length_a   1.000
_cell.length_b   1.000
_cell.length_c   1.000
_cell.angle_alpha   90.00
_cell.angle_beta   90.00
_cell.angle_gamma   90.00
#
_symmetry.space_group_name_H-M   'P 1'
#
loop_
_entity.id
_entity.type
_entity.pdbx_description
1 polymer ?
#
loop_
_entity_poly.entity_id
_entity_poly.type
_entity_poly.pdbx_seq_one_letter_code
_entity_poly.pdbx_strand_id
1 'polypeptide(L)'
;MSGSEPSPSVEPTSGSPASVEPGPLLRVVTGDPSPEELAALVAVVAAAGSGGAPDSPAPRSEWSARHRLVRGPHRHGPGAWRASAR
;
A
#
# COMPACT_ATOMS: atom_id res chain seq x y z
N MET A 1 45.12 15.30 -50.36
CA MET A 1 45.20 14.15 -49.44
C MET A 1 44.37 14.49 -48.22
N SER A 2 43.38 13.62 -47.94
CA SER A 2 42.64 13.38 -46.68
C SER A 2 42.53 14.51 -45.66
N GLY A 3 41.36 14.86 -45.13
CA GLY A 3 40.07 14.20 -45.13
C GLY A 3 39.30 14.83 -43.97
N SER A 4 38.04 15.21 -44.21
CA SER A 4 37.15 15.66 -43.15
C SER A 4 36.97 14.55 -42.11
N GLU A 5 37.30 14.81 -40.85
CA GLU A 5 36.70 14.09 -39.74
C GLU A 5 35.60 14.98 -39.15
N PRO A 6 34.32 14.59 -39.26
CA PRO A 6 33.26 15.23 -38.49
C PRO A 6 33.37 14.76 -37.04
N SER A 7 33.51 15.71 -36.11
CA SER A 7 33.29 15.45 -34.68
C SER A 7 31.92 14.80 -34.49
N PRO A 8 31.80 13.67 -33.77
CA PRO A 8 30.50 13.18 -33.37
C PRO A 8 29.91 14.17 -32.35
N SER A 9 28.93 14.96 -32.78
CA SER A 9 27.97 15.58 -31.88
C SER A 9 27.33 14.45 -31.07
N VAL A 10 27.80 14.29 -29.83
CA VAL A 10 27.09 13.51 -28.83
C VAL A 10 25.87 14.35 -28.48
N GLU A 11 24.76 14.10 -29.17
CA GLU A 11 23.46 14.52 -28.67
C GLU A 11 23.34 13.94 -27.26
N PRO A 12 23.03 14.74 -26.23
CA PRO A 12 22.49 14.13 -25.04
C PRO A 12 21.21 13.46 -25.49
N THR A 13 21.26 12.14 -25.67
CA THR A 13 20.04 11.34 -25.65
C THR A 13 19.46 11.65 -24.27
N SER A 14 18.49 12.56 -24.26
CA SER A 14 17.58 12.73 -23.14
C SER A 14 16.83 11.41 -23.07
N GLY A 15 17.45 10.43 -22.42
CA GLY A 15 16.75 9.33 -21.80
C GLY A 15 15.81 9.98 -20.82
N SER A 16 14.58 10.22 -21.27
CA SER A 16 13.45 10.55 -20.42
C SER A 16 13.54 9.58 -19.24
N PRO A 17 13.69 10.05 -17.98
CA PRO A 17 13.74 9.15 -16.86
C PRO A 17 12.45 8.34 -16.94
N ALA A 18 12.58 7.04 -17.23
CA ALA A 18 11.45 6.15 -17.33
C ALA A 18 10.62 6.36 -16.06
N SER A 19 9.41 6.92 -16.24
CA SER A 19 8.51 7.19 -15.13
C SER A 19 8.36 5.89 -14.36
N VAL A 20 8.88 5.87 -13.13
CA VAL A 20 8.60 4.78 -12.21
C VAL A 20 7.16 4.99 -11.78
N GLU A 21 6.24 4.48 -12.59
CA GLU A 21 4.82 4.46 -12.26
C GLU A 21 4.67 3.64 -10.98
N PRO A 22 4.18 4.25 -9.88
CA PRO A 22 3.98 3.53 -8.64
C PRO A 22 3.05 2.35 -8.90
N GLY A 23 3.43 1.18 -8.37
CA GLY A 23 2.62 -0.03 -8.50
C GLY A 23 1.20 0.17 -7.96
N PRO A 24 0.26 -0.71 -8.34
CA PRO A 24 -1.14 -0.59 -7.95
C PRO A 24 -1.30 -0.61 -6.43
N LEU A 25 -2.12 0.31 -5.90
CA LEU A 25 -2.40 0.43 -4.46
C LEU A 25 -3.12 -0.82 -3.89
N LEU A 26 -3.94 -1.47 -4.71
CA LEU A 26 -4.70 -2.67 -4.35
C LEU A 26 -4.63 -3.67 -5.52
N ARG A 27 -4.53 -4.97 -5.22
CA ARG A 27 -4.49 -6.05 -6.21
C ARG A 27 -5.44 -7.17 -5.80
N VAL A 28 -6.28 -7.60 -6.73
CA VAL A 28 -7.07 -8.84 -6.60
C VAL A 28 -6.14 -10.02 -6.85
N VAL A 29 -5.91 -10.85 -5.83
CA VAL A 29 -5.03 -12.03 -5.93
C VAL A 29 -5.81 -13.27 -6.37
N THR A 30 -7.11 -13.31 -6.11
CA THR A 30 -7.99 -14.45 -6.41
C THR A 30 -9.43 -13.98 -6.60
N GLY A 31 -10.16 -14.60 -7.53
CA GLY A 31 -11.54 -14.25 -7.88
C GLY A 31 -11.64 -13.29 -9.06
N ASP A 32 -12.86 -13.14 -9.60
CA ASP A 32 -13.21 -12.19 -10.66
C ASP A 32 -14.41 -11.34 -10.18
N PRO A 33 -14.17 -10.29 -9.38
CA PRO A 33 -15.24 -9.49 -8.80
C PRO A 33 -15.95 -8.69 -9.90
N SER A 34 -17.26 -8.53 -9.77
CA SER A 34 -17.99 -7.63 -10.65
C SER A 34 -17.51 -6.18 -10.46
N PRO A 35 -17.72 -5.28 -11.45
CA PRO A 35 -17.37 -3.86 -11.30
C PRO A 35 -17.99 -3.21 -10.06
N GLU A 36 -19.22 -3.61 -9.73
CA GLU A 36 -19.96 -3.13 -8.56
C GLU A 36 -19.33 -3.61 -7.25
N GLU A 37 -18.92 -4.88 -7.19
CA GLU A 37 -18.23 -5.45 -6.03
C GLU A 37 -16.86 -4.79 -5.82
N LEU A 38 -16.10 -4.58 -6.90
CA LEU A 38 -14.82 -3.89 -6.83
C LEU A 38 -15.00 -2.44 -6.36
N ALA A 39 -16.01 -1.73 -6.85
CA ALA A 39 -16.34 -0.38 -6.40
C ALA A 39 -16.71 -0.34 -4.91
N ALA A 40 -17.48 -1.32 -4.43
CA ALA A 40 -17.84 -1.44 -3.03
C ALA A 40 -16.59 -1.63 -2.13
N LEU A 41 -15.66 -2.51 -2.54
CA LEU A 41 -14.41 -2.72 -1.81
C LEU A 41 -13.56 -1.44 -1.76
N VAL A 42 -13.40 -0.74 -2.88
CA VAL A 42 -12.64 0.52 -2.93
C VAL A 42 -13.28 1.59 -2.04
N ALA A 43 -14.62 1.71 -2.08
CA ALA A 43 -15.35 2.67 -1.25
C ALA A 43 -15.14 2.41 0.26
N VAL A 44 -15.18 1.14 0.69
CA VAL A 44 -14.94 0.78 2.09
C VAL A 44 -13.51 1.10 2.52
N VAL A 45 -12.52 0.79 1.70
CA VAL A 45 -11.10 1.09 2.00
C VAL A 45 -10.87 2.61 2.06
N ALA A 46 -11.43 3.37 1.13
CA ALA A 46 -11.35 4.83 1.13
C ALA A 46 -12.00 5.43 2.39
N ALA A 47 -13.17 4.94 2.79
CA ALA A 47 -13.87 5.38 3.99
C ALA A 47 -13.11 5.02 5.28
N ALA A 48 -12.45 3.86 5.33
CA ALA A 48 -11.60 3.49 6.46
C ALA A 48 -10.41 4.45 6.63
N GLY A 49 -9.86 4.97 5.53
CA GLY A 49 -8.76 5.93 5.54
C GLY A 49 -9.18 7.39 5.77
N SER A 50 -10.46 7.73 5.60
CA SER A 50 -10.95 9.12 5.74
C SER A 50 -11.25 9.54 7.18
N GLY A 51 -11.13 8.62 8.15
CA GLY A 51 -11.30 8.94 9.57
C GLY A 51 -10.18 9.84 10.07
N GLY A 52 -10.51 11.07 10.47
CA GLY A 52 -9.57 11.98 11.11
C GLY A 52 -8.93 11.35 12.35
N ALA A 53 -7.66 11.68 12.60
CA ALA A 53 -6.92 11.15 13.74
C ALA A 53 -7.68 11.47 15.05
N PRO A 54 -7.90 10.48 15.94
CA PRO A 54 -8.53 10.75 17.22
C PRO A 54 -7.65 11.71 18.06
N ASP A 55 -8.28 12.61 18.82
CA ASP A 55 -7.60 13.52 19.77
C ASP A 55 -6.83 12.79 20.88
N SER A 56 -7.02 11.47 20.99
CA SER A 56 -6.34 10.61 21.96
C SER A 56 -5.28 9.75 21.26
N PRO A 57 -4.14 9.46 21.90
CA PRO A 57 -3.11 8.60 21.32
C PRO A 57 -3.71 7.27 20.86
N ALA A 58 -3.37 6.87 19.64
CA ALA A 58 -3.85 5.63 19.07
C ALA A 58 -3.52 4.47 20.03
N PRO A 59 -4.47 3.55 20.29
CA PRO A 59 -4.16 2.32 21.01
C PRO A 59 -3.02 1.58 20.30
N ARG A 60 -2.19 0.88 21.05
CA ARG A 60 -1.11 0.07 20.46
C ARG A 60 -1.74 -1.12 19.75
N SER A 61 -1.28 -1.37 18.52
CA SER A 61 -1.71 -2.53 17.74
C SER A 61 -1.57 -3.81 18.55
N GLU A 62 -2.71 -4.46 18.80
CA GLU A 62 -2.76 -5.74 19.50
C GLU A 62 -2.05 -6.85 18.71
N TRP A 63 -1.94 -6.72 17.38
CA TRP A 63 -1.16 -7.65 16.56
C TRP A 63 0.34 -7.61 16.86
N SER A 64 0.86 -6.42 17.18
CA SER A 64 2.28 -6.22 17.52
C SER A 64 2.60 -6.47 19.00
N ALA A 65 1.59 -6.81 19.81
CA ALA A 65 1.76 -6.88 21.26
C ALA A 65 2.63 -8.07 21.67
N ARG A 66 3.74 -7.80 22.38
CA ARG A 66 4.72 -8.83 22.82
C ARG A 66 4.11 -9.94 23.66
N HIS A 67 3.03 -9.67 24.41
CA HIS A 67 2.34 -10.68 25.21
C HIS A 67 1.71 -11.80 24.35
N ARG A 68 1.55 -11.59 23.03
CA ARG A 68 1.10 -12.62 22.09
C ARG A 68 2.23 -13.54 21.60
N LEU A 69 3.50 -13.16 21.80
CA LEU A 69 4.66 -14.02 21.52
C LEU A 69 4.81 -15.13 22.57
N VAL A 70 4.15 -14.98 23.72
CA VAL A 70 4.08 -16.00 24.77
C VAL A 70 2.71 -16.66 24.75
N ARG A 71 2.69 -17.96 24.99
CA ARG A 71 1.45 -18.75 24.92
C ARG A 71 0.54 -18.39 26.10
N GLY A 72 -0.59 -17.74 25.80
CA GLY A 72 -1.63 -17.39 26.77
C GLY A 72 -3.00 -17.90 26.34
N PRO A 73 -3.98 -17.99 27.26
CA PRO A 73 -5.33 -18.39 26.91
C PRO A 73 -6.01 -17.34 26.03
N HIS A 74 -6.60 -17.77 24.92
CA HIS A 74 -7.38 -16.88 24.05
C HIS A 74 -8.65 -16.41 24.77
N ARG A 75 -8.83 -15.09 24.89
CA ARG A 75 -10.06 -14.49 25.43
C ARG A 75 -11.11 -14.40 24.32
N HIS A 76 -12.18 -15.17 24.46
CA HIS A 76 -13.41 -14.99 23.68
C HIS A 76 -14.32 -14.01 24.44
N GLY A 77 -15.00 -13.13 23.72
CA GLY A 77 -15.92 -12.17 24.34
C GLY A 77 -16.24 -10.97 23.45
N PRO A 78 -17.24 -10.17 23.82
CA PRO A 78 -17.60 -8.94 23.11
C PRO A 78 -16.37 -8.03 22.94
N GLY A 79 -16.09 -7.61 21.71
CA GLY A 79 -14.95 -6.75 21.41
C GLY A 79 -13.61 -7.46 21.17
N ALA A 80 -13.52 -8.78 21.37
CA ALA A 80 -12.28 -9.54 21.10
C ALA A 80 -11.83 -9.43 19.63
N TRP A 81 -12.79 -9.35 18.69
CA TRP A 81 -12.50 -9.07 17.28
C TRP A 81 -12.15 -7.61 17.00
N ARG A 82 -12.79 -6.67 17.70
CA ARG A 82 -12.49 -5.23 17.54
C ARG A 82 -11.07 -4.90 18.01
N ALA A 83 -10.55 -5.67 18.95
CA ALA A 83 -9.16 -5.56 19.40
C ALA A 83 -8.16 -5.82 18.25
N SER A 84 -8.49 -6.62 17.23
CA SER A 84 -7.61 -6.84 16.08
C SER A 84 -7.41 -5.61 15.20
N ALA A 85 -8.32 -4.64 15.25
CA ALA A 85 -8.27 -3.40 14.47
C ALA A 85 -7.77 -2.20 15.29
N ARG A 86 -7.35 -2.43 16.54
CA ARG A 86 -6.75 -1.43 17.43
C ARG A 86 -5.30 -1.78 17.69
#